data_AF-A0A2J6PS25-F1
#
_entry.id   AF-A0A2J6PS25-F1
#
_cell.length_a   1.000
_cell.length_b   1.000
_cell.length_c   1.000
_cell.angle_alpha   90.00
_cell.angle_beta   90.00
_cell.angle_gamma   90.00
#
_symmetry.space_group_name_H-M   'P 1'
#
loop_
_entity.id
_entity.type
_entity.pdbx_description
1 polymer ?
#
loop_
_entity_poly.entity_id
_entity_poly.type
_entity_poly.pdbx_seq_one_letter_code
_entity_poly.pdbx_strand_id
1 'polypeptide(L)'
;MPALLEALGCIDNETTFDRACCTTADQLQHWCSSLVRISSEGFLEIAYFTVEEYLMSIDTMQEPQLAKFKTSKDLADANFATTCLTYLNYPTFETLPFPKVVDEDGECLIRKYLDTYHFLTYAIIFWDEHARAILDKPSIFKRVQMLFRPGQNYAFEFWKRLRFYLIREGDSQYEFRNGNGYETIEDTTLLYWAAILALPLVCEWLLQNQLDVNKPSDFGSPLHCALLQYTNVDMDYDNSDKLGVILTIPWVNNEESRICDESENARTSYDATIVPECLDIGYNGPISESTIQLLRRTIEIQARLGSPDTLLALVDYLGKVETSPQELASALVRAVDRYMDRDWGLNDPQVSAILTILDILEAWEILSVDPGYANKEGQNLIHVAAWNKDSSVLQTFFETYDCTSALRKITKSGCCALTYAVRNLRDSNVELLVKEYEAADVRTIRLIVQNALQQKEDRVLEIMRTSKVFSDYLRAEQSGQESLIQGSIDCVGAMNGCQTTLTCRVTVEALLNVAGNSQSGVNEDVVMEDAA
;
A
#
# COMPACT_ATOMS: atom_id res chain seq x y z
N MET A 1 23.41 -15.05 22.11
CA MET A 1 23.72 -14.95 23.55
C MET A 1 24.64 -13.77 23.90
N PRO A 2 25.79 -13.53 23.23
CA PRO A 2 26.68 -12.41 23.58
C PRO A 2 26.00 -11.03 23.61
N ALA A 3 25.13 -10.75 22.63
CA ALA A 3 24.37 -9.51 22.57
C ALA A 3 23.50 -9.26 23.82
N LEU A 4 22.85 -10.29 24.37
CA LEU A 4 22.04 -10.16 25.58
C LEU A 4 22.91 -9.83 26.80
N LEU A 5 24.07 -10.49 26.92
CA LEU A 5 25.00 -10.24 28.04
C LEU A 5 25.53 -8.80 28.01
N GLU A 6 25.84 -8.29 26.82
CA GLU A 6 26.25 -6.90 26.63
C GLU A 6 25.11 -5.91 26.91
N ALA A 7 23.89 -6.21 26.46
CA ALA A 7 22.71 -5.41 26.77
C ALA A 7 22.47 -5.28 28.28
N LEU A 8 22.63 -6.38 29.02
CA LEU A 8 22.50 -6.40 30.48
C LEU A 8 23.67 -5.72 31.20
N GLY A 9 24.83 -5.63 30.56
CA GLY A 9 25.99 -4.88 31.04
C GLY A 9 25.89 -3.37 30.78
N CYS A 10 24.85 -2.89 30.09
CA CYS A 10 24.64 -1.47 29.87
C CYS A 10 24.21 -0.79 31.18
N ILE A 11 25.07 0.08 31.70
CA ILE A 11 24.81 0.85 32.91
C ILE A 11 24.50 2.29 32.52
N ASP A 12 23.42 2.80 33.11
CA ASP A 12 22.98 4.18 32.93
C ASP A 12 23.99 5.20 33.48
N ASN A 13 24.23 6.25 32.69
CA ASN A 13 25.13 7.37 33.01
C ASN A 13 26.64 7.03 33.05
N GLU A 14 27.05 5.84 32.62
CA GLU A 14 28.47 5.56 32.41
C GLU A 14 28.99 6.22 31.13
N THR A 15 30.27 6.59 31.16
CA THR A 15 30.94 7.25 30.03
C THR A 15 31.57 6.27 29.04
N THR A 16 31.61 4.98 29.36
CA THR A 16 32.24 3.95 28.54
C THR A 16 31.56 2.62 28.81
N PHE A 17 31.38 1.81 27.76
CA PHE A 17 30.94 0.44 27.93
C PHE A 17 32.08 -0.42 28.50
N ASP A 18 31.95 -0.87 29.75
CA ASP A 18 32.91 -1.79 30.36
C ASP A 18 32.42 -3.24 30.21
N ARG A 19 33.12 -4.02 29.37
CA ARG A 19 32.83 -5.45 29.20
C ARG A 19 33.04 -6.25 30.49
N ALA A 20 33.85 -5.77 31.43
CA ALA A 20 34.01 -6.42 32.73
C ALA A 20 32.72 -6.37 33.59
N CYS A 21 31.81 -5.45 33.29
CA CYS A 21 30.48 -5.37 33.91
C CYS A 21 29.47 -6.35 33.30
N CYS A 22 29.79 -6.98 32.16
CA CYS A 22 28.90 -7.97 31.55
C CYS A 22 28.83 -9.22 32.43
N THR A 23 27.61 -9.68 32.68
CA THR A 23 27.38 -10.98 33.34
C THR A 23 27.70 -12.14 32.40
N THR A 24 27.82 -13.35 32.95
CA THR A 24 27.98 -14.57 32.16
C THR A 24 26.67 -15.35 32.04
N ALA A 25 26.58 -16.22 31.03
CA ALA A 25 25.42 -17.10 30.87
C ALA A 25 25.19 -17.98 32.12
N ASP A 26 26.28 -18.49 32.72
CA ASP A 26 26.22 -19.30 33.93
C ASP A 26 25.71 -18.50 35.13
N GLN A 27 26.10 -17.23 35.26
CA GLN A 27 25.59 -16.34 36.30
C GLN A 27 24.11 -16.05 36.11
N LEU A 28 23.66 -15.75 34.89
CA LEU A 28 22.25 -15.55 34.59
C LEU A 28 21.43 -16.81 34.87
N GLN A 29 21.89 -17.97 34.43
CA GLN A 29 21.23 -19.23 34.72
C GLN A 29 21.20 -19.50 36.23
N HIS A 30 22.25 -19.15 36.96
CA HIS A 30 22.28 -19.28 38.41
C HIS A 30 21.29 -18.35 39.11
N TRP A 31 21.23 -17.07 38.71
CA TRP A 31 20.34 -16.06 39.31
C TRP A 31 18.87 -16.29 38.97
N CYS A 32 18.58 -16.68 37.73
CA CYS A 32 17.22 -16.91 37.25
C CYS A 32 16.75 -18.36 37.50
N SER A 33 17.66 -19.27 37.85
CA SER A 33 17.39 -20.66 38.23
C SER A 33 16.39 -21.35 37.30
N SER A 34 15.19 -21.65 37.78
CA SER A 34 14.14 -22.37 37.02
C SER A 34 13.32 -21.49 36.08
N LEU A 35 13.57 -20.18 36.02
CA LEU A 35 12.84 -19.25 35.14
C LEU A 35 13.38 -19.25 33.72
N VAL A 36 14.68 -19.51 33.56
CA VAL A 36 15.36 -19.53 32.26
C VAL A 36 16.16 -20.81 32.13
N ARG A 37 16.32 -21.28 30.89
CA ARG A 37 17.20 -22.41 30.56
C ARG A 37 18.06 -22.06 29.37
N ILE A 38 19.15 -22.80 29.22
CA ILE A 38 19.96 -22.77 28.00
C ILE A 38 19.39 -23.84 27.06
N SER A 39 18.98 -23.42 25.85
CA SER A 39 18.48 -24.31 24.81
C SER A 39 19.58 -25.25 24.31
N SER A 40 19.20 -26.28 23.54
CA SER A 40 20.18 -27.17 22.90
C SER A 40 21.14 -26.45 21.94
N GLU A 41 20.76 -25.26 21.47
CA GLU A 41 21.54 -24.41 20.57
C GLU A 41 22.39 -23.39 21.33
N GLY A 42 22.35 -23.40 22.67
CA GLY A 42 23.11 -22.46 23.49
C GLY A 42 22.46 -21.08 23.60
N PHE A 43 21.15 -20.95 23.40
CA PHE A 43 20.42 -19.69 23.61
C PHE A 43 19.77 -19.67 24.99
N LEU A 44 19.69 -18.49 25.61
CA LEU A 44 18.92 -18.31 26.84
C LEU A 44 17.44 -18.16 26.46
N GLU A 45 16.59 -19.00 27.01
CA GLU A 45 15.14 -18.95 26.78
C GLU A 45 14.38 -19.12 28.09
N ILE A 46 13.11 -18.72 28.10
CA ILE A 46 12.23 -18.94 29.24
C ILE A 46 12.04 -20.46 29.41
N ALA A 47 12.15 -20.96 30.64
CA ALA A 47 12.14 -22.40 30.90
C ALA A 47 10.81 -23.08 30.52
N TYR A 48 9.69 -22.36 30.66
CA TYR A 48 8.33 -22.83 30.35
C TYR A 48 7.44 -21.64 29.94
N PHE A 49 6.52 -21.86 28.99
CA PHE A 49 5.56 -20.82 28.56
C PHE A 49 4.72 -20.25 29.71
N THR A 50 4.42 -21.07 30.72
CA THR A 50 3.66 -20.65 31.92
C THR A 50 4.40 -19.61 32.76
N VAL A 51 5.72 -19.48 32.63
CA VAL A 51 6.49 -18.44 33.32
C VAL A 51 6.19 -17.08 32.72
N GLU A 52 6.12 -16.98 31.39
CA GLU A 52 5.76 -15.75 30.71
C GLU A 52 4.33 -15.32 31.07
N GLU A 53 3.37 -16.24 30.98
CA GLU A 53 1.98 -16.01 31.40
C GLU A 53 1.91 -15.55 32.85
N TYR A 54 2.66 -16.20 33.75
CA TYR A 54 2.72 -15.80 35.15
C TYR A 54 3.23 -14.37 35.31
N LEU A 55 4.38 -14.02 34.71
CA LEU A 55 4.96 -12.68 34.81
C LEU A 55 4.05 -11.59 34.23
N MET A 56 3.29 -11.89 33.18
CA MET A 56 2.30 -10.97 32.60
C MET A 56 1.03 -10.86 33.47
N SER A 57 0.66 -11.93 34.17
CA SER A 57 -0.56 -12.00 34.99
C SER A 57 -0.45 -11.35 36.38
N ILE A 58 0.75 -10.96 36.82
CA ILE A 58 0.97 -10.36 38.15
C ILE A 58 0.05 -9.13 38.34
N ASP A 59 -0.82 -9.23 39.33
CA ASP A 59 -1.64 -8.11 39.80
C ASP A 59 -0.87 -7.35 40.88
N THR A 60 -0.36 -6.17 40.51
CA THR A 60 0.45 -5.33 41.40
C THR A 60 -0.31 -4.82 42.61
N MET A 61 -1.65 -4.81 42.57
CA MET A 61 -2.49 -4.40 43.71
C MET A 61 -2.63 -5.52 44.74
N GLN A 62 -2.71 -6.77 44.28
CA GLN A 62 -2.81 -7.94 45.16
C GLN A 62 -1.45 -8.41 45.66
N GLU A 63 -0.40 -8.30 44.83
CA GLU A 63 0.95 -8.76 45.14
C GLU A 63 2.00 -7.66 44.92
N PRO A 64 2.00 -6.57 45.72
CA PRO A 64 2.93 -5.45 45.55
C PRO A 64 4.41 -5.86 45.57
N GLN A 65 4.76 -6.90 46.34
CA GLN A 65 6.11 -7.45 46.41
C GLN A 65 6.61 -8.05 45.09
N LEU A 66 5.68 -8.48 44.22
CA LEU A 66 5.98 -9.04 42.91
C LEU A 66 5.91 -8.02 41.78
N ALA A 67 5.49 -6.78 42.06
CA ALA A 67 5.29 -5.76 41.04
C ALA A 67 6.54 -5.51 40.17
N LYS A 68 7.75 -5.67 40.74
CA LYS A 68 9.03 -5.55 40.02
C LYS A 68 9.31 -6.65 38.99
N PHE A 69 8.59 -7.76 39.07
CA PHE A 69 8.70 -8.89 38.13
C PHE A 69 7.60 -8.86 37.07
N LYS A 70 6.60 -8.00 37.23
CA LYS A 70 5.56 -7.84 36.23
C LYS A 70 6.19 -7.42 34.92
N THR A 71 5.86 -8.13 33.85
CA THR A 71 6.25 -7.75 32.50
C THR A 71 5.03 -7.30 31.71
N SER A 72 5.26 -6.40 30.76
CA SER A 72 4.27 -5.94 29.79
C SER A 72 5.02 -5.51 28.53
N LYS A 73 4.34 -5.43 27.39
CA LYS A 73 4.94 -4.97 26.14
C LYS A 73 5.56 -3.59 26.30
N ASP A 74 4.82 -2.61 26.83
CA ASP A 74 5.30 -1.25 27.03
C ASP A 74 6.50 -1.16 27.98
N LEU A 75 6.56 -2.04 28.98
CA LEU A 75 7.71 -2.11 29.88
C LEU A 75 8.93 -2.74 29.20
N ALA A 76 8.71 -3.78 28.39
CA ALA A 76 9.76 -4.39 27.59
C ALA A 76 10.32 -3.39 26.57
N ASP A 77 9.45 -2.72 25.80
CA ASP A 77 9.83 -1.67 24.85
C ASP A 77 10.57 -0.52 25.57
N ALA A 78 10.13 -0.12 26.75
CA ALA A 78 10.85 0.89 27.55
C ALA A 78 12.25 0.45 27.96
N ASN A 79 12.41 -0.80 28.39
CA ASN A 79 13.70 -1.34 28.75
C ASN A 79 14.60 -1.46 27.51
N PHE A 80 14.11 -1.99 26.39
CA PHE A 80 14.89 -2.11 25.16
C PHE A 80 15.27 -0.75 24.59
N ALA A 81 14.35 0.20 24.48
CA ALA A 81 14.64 1.56 24.03
C ALA A 81 15.69 2.21 24.94
N THR A 82 15.54 2.09 26.26
CA THR A 82 16.52 2.61 27.23
C THR A 82 17.88 1.99 27.02
N THR A 83 17.99 0.67 26.98
CA THR A 83 19.25 -0.05 26.84
C THR A 83 19.93 0.25 25.51
N CYS A 84 19.19 0.20 24.39
CA CYS A 84 19.73 0.52 23.06
C CYS A 84 20.23 1.97 23.00
N LEU A 85 19.41 2.94 23.43
CA LEU A 85 19.81 4.35 23.40
C LEU A 85 20.96 4.65 24.35
N THR A 86 21.02 4.02 25.52
CA THR A 86 22.15 4.16 26.44
C THR A 86 23.42 3.66 25.80
N TYR A 87 23.35 2.48 25.18
CA TYR A 87 24.46 1.89 24.48
C TYR A 87 24.95 2.79 23.36
N LEU A 88 24.06 3.23 22.45
CA LEU A 88 24.42 4.09 21.31
C LEU A 88 24.96 5.46 21.72
N ASN A 89 24.58 5.97 22.89
CA ASN A 89 25.09 7.23 23.42
C ASN A 89 26.39 7.10 24.22
N TYR A 90 27.03 5.92 24.27
CA TYR A 90 28.34 5.81 24.92
C TYR A 90 29.40 6.60 24.13
N PRO A 91 30.20 7.46 24.81
CA PRO A 91 31.32 8.20 24.22
C PRO A 91 32.32 7.33 23.44
N THR A 92 32.42 6.03 23.74
CA THR A 92 33.21 5.08 22.96
C THR A 92 32.88 5.17 21.47
N PHE A 93 31.61 5.26 21.10
CA PHE A 93 31.16 5.33 19.70
C PHE A 93 31.43 6.67 19.02
N GLU A 94 31.58 7.76 19.80
CA GLU A 94 32.01 9.06 19.25
C GLU A 94 33.47 9.02 18.75
N THR A 95 34.29 8.13 19.33
CA THR A 95 35.72 8.04 19.02
C THR A 95 36.07 6.99 17.98
N LEU A 96 35.11 6.11 17.62
CA LEU A 96 35.36 5.06 16.64
C LEU A 96 35.40 5.68 15.23
N PRO A 97 36.48 5.47 14.46
CA PRO A 97 36.56 5.98 13.10
C PRO A 97 35.61 5.20 12.19
N PHE A 98 34.58 5.85 11.66
CA PHE A 98 33.76 5.22 10.62
C PHE A 98 34.40 5.46 9.23
N PRO A 99 34.58 4.41 8.39
CA PRO A 99 35.18 4.59 7.07
C PRO A 99 34.31 5.50 6.19
N LYS A 100 34.94 6.43 5.46
CA LYS A 100 34.19 7.31 4.54
C LYS A 100 33.67 6.56 3.32
N VAL A 101 34.43 5.58 2.87
CA VAL A 101 34.10 4.68 1.75
C VAL A 101 34.16 3.27 2.32
N VAL A 102 33.16 2.45 2.02
CA VAL A 102 33.11 1.05 2.45
C VAL A 102 33.71 0.18 1.35
N ASP A 103 35.04 0.25 1.26
CA ASP A 103 35.87 -0.70 0.51
C ASP A 103 36.18 -1.93 1.38
N GLU A 104 37.05 -2.83 0.91
CA GLU A 104 37.42 -4.05 1.66
C GLU A 104 37.98 -3.76 3.06
N ASP A 105 38.77 -2.69 3.22
CA ASP A 105 39.32 -2.27 4.51
C ASP A 105 38.23 -1.69 5.41
N GLY A 106 37.32 -0.89 4.85
CA GLY A 106 36.14 -0.37 5.52
C GLY A 106 35.21 -1.47 6.01
N GLU A 107 34.92 -2.48 5.18
CA GLU A 107 34.13 -3.65 5.57
C GLU A 107 34.79 -4.45 6.69
N CYS A 108 36.11 -4.67 6.59
CA CYS A 108 36.88 -5.36 7.63
C CYS A 108 36.80 -4.61 8.97
N LEU A 109 36.88 -3.28 8.94
CA LEU A 109 36.73 -2.44 10.13
C LEU A 109 35.31 -2.50 10.72
N ILE A 110 34.28 -2.45 9.88
CA ILE A 110 32.89 -2.56 10.33
C ILE A 110 32.63 -3.94 10.93
N ARG A 111 33.06 -5.03 10.28
CA ARG A 111 32.95 -6.39 10.83
C ARG A 111 33.65 -6.50 12.18
N LYS A 112 34.85 -5.91 12.32
CA LYS A 112 35.54 -5.84 13.61
C LYS A 112 34.71 -5.13 14.68
N TYR A 113 33.96 -4.08 14.35
CA TYR A 113 33.03 -3.45 15.30
C TYR A 113 31.90 -4.39 15.69
N LEU A 114 31.27 -5.05 14.73
CA LEU A 114 30.15 -5.97 14.98
C LEU A 114 30.59 -7.21 15.79
N ASP A 115 31.80 -7.71 15.55
CA ASP A 115 32.42 -8.80 16.33
C ASP A 115 32.87 -8.36 17.72
N THR A 116 33.25 -7.08 17.87
CA THR A 116 33.68 -6.53 19.16
C THR A 116 32.49 -6.12 20.02
N TYR A 117 31.39 -5.68 19.43
CA TYR A 117 30.21 -5.13 20.11
C TYR A 117 28.97 -5.89 19.65
N HIS A 118 28.74 -7.07 20.22
CA HIS A 118 27.69 -7.99 19.79
C HIS A 118 26.28 -7.43 19.92
N PHE A 119 26.05 -6.49 20.85
CA PHE A 119 24.75 -5.84 20.99
C PHE A 119 24.53 -4.69 19.99
N LEU A 120 25.60 -4.22 19.32
CA LEU A 120 25.56 -3.04 18.47
C LEU A 120 24.56 -3.19 17.32
N THR A 121 24.55 -4.32 16.61
CA THR A 121 23.61 -4.55 15.50
C THR A 121 22.16 -4.35 15.94
N TYR A 122 21.78 -4.94 17.07
CA TYR A 122 20.42 -4.84 17.59
C TYR A 122 20.10 -3.40 17.99
N ALA A 123 21.00 -2.76 18.74
CA ALA A 123 20.82 -1.37 19.17
C ALA A 123 20.68 -0.41 17.99
N ILE A 124 21.49 -0.55 16.93
CA ILE A 124 21.46 0.30 15.73
C ILE A 124 20.10 0.20 15.00
N ILE A 125 19.57 -1.02 14.87
CA ILE A 125 18.41 -1.32 14.02
C ILE A 125 17.07 -1.10 14.75
N PHE A 126 16.96 -1.52 16.01
CA PHE A 126 15.65 -1.66 16.65
C PHE A 126 15.32 -0.59 17.71
N TRP A 127 16.26 0.30 18.06
CA TRP A 127 16.00 1.27 19.13
C TRP A 127 14.77 2.16 18.86
N ASP A 128 14.56 2.57 17.61
CA ASP A 128 13.49 3.48 17.22
C ASP A 128 12.12 2.80 17.25
N GLU A 129 12.07 1.52 16.88
CA GLU A 129 10.86 0.70 17.00
C GLU A 129 10.37 0.63 18.45
N HIS A 130 11.29 0.33 19.37
CA HIS A 130 10.97 0.28 20.80
C HIS A 130 10.66 1.67 21.38
N ALA A 131 11.32 2.72 20.90
CA ALA A 131 11.12 4.06 21.43
C ALA A 131 9.81 4.70 20.95
N ARG A 132 9.33 4.37 19.75
CA ARG A 132 8.21 5.07 19.09
C ARG A 132 6.95 5.15 19.95
N ALA A 133 6.52 4.04 20.55
CA ALA A 133 5.28 3.96 21.33
C ALA A 133 5.35 4.63 22.72
N ILE A 134 6.54 5.03 23.16
CA ILE A 134 6.81 5.50 24.53
C ILE A 134 7.70 6.75 24.55
N LEU A 135 7.77 7.43 23.41
CA LEU A 135 8.64 8.58 23.19
C LEU A 135 8.20 9.80 24.03
N ASP A 136 6.95 9.81 24.49
CA ASP A 136 6.38 10.77 25.42
C ASP A 136 7.03 10.71 26.82
N LYS A 137 7.63 9.58 27.20
CA LYS A 137 8.34 9.42 28.47
C LYS A 137 9.60 10.30 28.49
N PRO A 138 9.73 11.26 29.42
CA PRO A 138 10.85 12.20 29.44
C PRO A 138 12.24 11.55 29.51
N SER A 139 12.35 10.38 30.16
CA SER A 139 13.60 9.63 30.27
C SER A 139 14.05 9.03 28.94
N ILE A 140 13.12 8.56 28.11
CA ILE A 140 13.40 8.03 26.76
C ILE A 140 13.71 9.19 25.83
N PHE A 141 12.85 10.20 25.80
CA PHE A 141 13.01 11.36 24.93
C PHE A 141 14.35 12.05 25.13
N LYS A 142 14.79 12.22 26.38
CA LYS A 142 16.11 12.80 26.70
C LYS A 142 17.26 12.02 26.05
N ARG A 143 17.20 10.69 25.99
CA ARG A 143 18.25 9.87 25.35
C ARG A 143 18.20 9.94 23.84
N VAL A 144 17.00 10.04 23.27
CA VAL A 144 16.84 10.31 21.83
C VAL A 144 17.40 11.69 21.49
N GLN A 145 17.14 12.71 22.31
CA GLN A 145 17.73 14.05 22.15
C GLN A 145 19.26 14.05 22.27
N MET A 146 19.84 13.18 23.11
CA MET A 146 21.30 13.01 23.15
C MET A 146 21.84 12.45 21.83
N LEU A 147 21.17 11.45 21.26
CA LEU A 147 21.55 10.90 19.96
C LEU A 147 21.30 11.90 18.82
N PHE A 148 20.21 12.67 18.86
CA PHE A 148 19.83 13.65 17.84
C PHE A 148 20.32 15.08 18.14
N ARG A 149 21.35 15.24 18.98
CA ARG A 149 21.82 16.56 19.39
C ARG A 149 22.33 17.39 18.19
N PRO A 150 21.78 18.60 17.93
CA PRO A 150 22.30 19.50 16.89
C PRO A 150 23.78 19.87 17.15
N GLY A 151 24.57 19.86 16.07
CA GLY A 151 26.02 20.13 16.11
C GLY A 151 26.85 18.92 15.67
N GLN A 152 28.14 18.92 16.03
CA GLN A 152 29.03 17.79 15.77
C GLN A 152 28.74 16.65 16.75
N ASN A 153 27.80 15.79 16.41
CA ASN A 153 27.49 14.57 17.14
C ASN A 153 28.10 13.37 16.42
N TYR A 154 29.31 12.98 16.81
CA TYR A 154 30.01 11.86 16.20
C TYR A 154 29.29 10.52 16.44
N ALA A 155 28.60 10.35 17.58
CA ALA A 155 27.79 9.16 17.84
C ALA A 155 26.61 9.07 16.86
N PHE A 156 25.94 10.19 16.55
CA PHE A 156 24.91 10.23 15.52
C PHE A 156 25.45 9.85 14.15
N GLU A 157 26.58 10.43 13.74
CA GLU A 157 27.20 10.12 12.45
C GLU A 157 27.64 8.66 12.36
N PHE A 158 28.20 8.10 13.44
CA PHE A 158 28.53 6.69 13.53
C PHE A 158 27.27 5.81 13.40
N TRP A 159 26.23 6.08 14.21
CA TRP A 159 24.96 5.36 14.16
C TRP A 159 24.33 5.42 12.77
N LYS A 160 24.25 6.60 12.17
CA LYS A 160 23.68 6.87 10.85
C LYS A 160 24.34 5.99 9.78
N ARG A 161 25.67 6.07 9.71
CA ARG A 161 26.46 5.35 8.68
C ARG A 161 26.41 3.83 8.89
N LEU A 162 26.47 3.38 10.15
CA LEU A 162 26.39 1.95 10.46
C LEU A 162 24.99 1.39 10.20
N ARG A 163 23.93 2.14 10.52
CA ARG A 163 22.55 1.75 10.20
C ARG A 163 22.37 1.56 8.70
N PHE A 164 22.81 2.55 7.91
CA PHE A 164 22.76 2.46 6.45
C PHE A 164 23.52 1.25 5.91
N TYR A 165 24.73 0.96 6.43
CA TYR A 165 25.49 -0.24 6.08
C TYR A 165 24.70 -1.53 6.36
N LEU A 166 24.14 -1.66 7.57
CA LEU A 166 23.45 -2.87 8.01
C LEU A 166 22.17 -3.15 7.22
N ILE A 167 21.42 -2.10 6.87
CA ILE A 167 20.22 -2.23 6.02
C ILE A 167 20.62 -2.74 4.64
N ARG A 168 21.70 -2.19 4.06
CA ARG A 168 22.20 -2.57 2.74
C ARG A 168 22.70 -4.02 2.68
N GLU A 169 23.41 -4.50 3.71
CA GLU A 169 23.90 -5.89 3.76
C GLU A 169 22.78 -6.92 3.98
N GLY A 170 21.71 -6.55 4.70
CA GLY A 170 20.57 -7.43 4.93
C GLY A 170 19.78 -7.71 3.65
N ASP A 171 19.86 -6.83 2.67
CA ASP A 171 19.10 -6.90 1.43
C ASP A 171 19.89 -7.63 0.32
N SER A 172 19.93 -8.96 0.43
CA SER A 172 20.63 -9.84 -0.51
C SER A 172 20.12 -9.76 -1.97
N GLN A 173 19.00 -9.08 -2.21
CA GLN A 173 18.33 -9.03 -3.51
C GLN A 173 18.74 -7.84 -4.38
N TYR A 174 19.38 -6.81 -3.83
CA TYR A 174 19.72 -5.60 -4.59
C TYR A 174 21.23 -5.46 -4.81
N GLU A 175 21.62 -5.31 -6.07
CA GLU A 175 22.98 -5.06 -6.53
C GLU A 175 23.48 -3.63 -6.17
N PHE A 176 23.30 -3.21 -4.92
CA PHE A 176 23.87 -1.98 -4.35
C PHE A 176 25.41 -1.97 -4.31
N ARG A 177 26.07 -2.96 -4.92
CA ARG A 177 27.50 -3.25 -4.80
C ARG A 177 28.40 -2.34 -5.63
N ASN A 178 27.87 -1.60 -6.61
CA ASN A 178 28.72 -0.90 -7.57
C ASN A 178 28.76 0.64 -7.40
N GLY A 179 27.97 1.21 -6.48
CA GLY A 179 27.96 2.65 -6.20
C GLY A 179 28.45 3.01 -4.80
N ASN A 180 29.20 4.10 -4.68
CA ASN A 180 29.65 4.69 -3.41
C ASN A 180 28.50 5.34 -2.62
N GLY A 181 27.32 4.70 -2.51
CA GLY A 181 26.09 5.26 -1.93
C GLY A 181 26.16 5.76 -0.48
N TYR A 182 27.35 5.81 0.12
CA TYR A 182 27.65 6.54 1.36
C TYR A 182 27.81 8.04 1.15
N GLU A 183 28.12 8.51 -0.06
CA GLU A 183 28.20 9.95 -0.37
C GLU A 183 26.83 10.61 -0.21
N THR A 184 25.75 9.87 -0.50
CA THR A 184 24.37 10.38 -0.53
C THR A 184 23.79 10.65 0.87
N ILE A 185 24.33 9.98 1.90
CA ILE A 185 23.91 10.19 3.30
C ILE A 185 24.66 11.34 4.00
N GLU A 186 25.71 11.90 3.39
CA GLU A 186 26.48 12.99 4.01
C GLU A 186 25.66 14.28 4.14
N ASP A 187 24.74 14.54 3.19
CA ASP A 187 23.91 15.75 3.19
C ASP A 187 22.64 15.65 4.04
N THR A 188 22.31 14.44 4.53
CA THR A 188 21.13 14.22 5.38
C THR A 188 21.29 14.89 6.75
N THR A 189 20.27 15.66 7.14
CA THR A 189 20.22 16.30 8.46
C THR A 189 19.61 15.39 9.53
N LEU A 190 19.73 15.79 10.80
CA LEU A 190 19.02 15.15 11.92
C LEU A 190 17.51 15.05 11.66
N LEU A 191 16.92 16.07 11.03
CA LEU A 191 15.48 16.12 10.76
C LEU A 191 15.07 15.08 9.70
N TYR A 192 15.95 14.75 8.75
CA TYR A 192 15.71 13.64 7.82
C TYR A 192 15.55 12.33 8.57
N TRP A 193 16.51 12.00 9.43
CA TRP A 193 16.48 10.73 10.14
C TRP A 193 15.32 10.66 11.13
N ALA A 194 14.98 11.75 11.79
CA ALA A 194 13.79 11.80 12.64
C ALA A 194 12.51 11.53 11.82
N ALA A 195 12.42 12.08 10.60
CA ALA A 195 11.32 11.85 9.69
C ALA A 195 11.27 10.40 9.14
N ILE A 196 12.41 9.86 8.68
CA ILE A 196 12.55 8.48 8.19
C ILE A 196 12.08 7.47 9.24
N LEU A 197 12.43 7.71 10.50
CA LEU A 197 12.11 6.81 11.62
C LEU A 197 10.70 7.01 12.20
N ALA A 198 9.93 7.96 11.66
CA ALA A 198 8.62 8.38 12.16
C ALA A 198 8.65 8.77 13.65
N LEU A 199 9.51 9.74 14.00
CA LEU A 199 9.70 10.25 15.36
C LEU A 199 9.15 11.69 15.50
N PRO A 200 7.83 11.89 15.57
CA PRO A 200 7.21 13.23 15.50
C PRO A 200 7.69 14.18 16.59
N LEU A 201 7.82 13.71 17.84
CA LEU A 201 8.33 14.53 18.95
C LEU A 201 9.77 15.00 18.73
N VAL A 202 10.59 14.18 18.05
CA VAL A 202 11.97 14.57 17.71
C VAL A 202 11.96 15.59 16.57
N CYS A 203 11.11 15.41 15.55
CA CYS A 203 10.93 16.38 14.48
C CYS A 203 10.51 17.74 15.04
N GLU A 204 9.50 17.78 15.92
CA GLU A 204 9.05 19.02 16.56
C GLU A 204 10.19 19.71 17.32
N TRP A 205 10.90 18.95 18.17
CA TRP A 205 12.04 19.48 18.90
C TRP A 205 13.15 20.01 17.99
N LEU A 206 13.48 19.32 16.90
CA LEU A 206 14.48 19.77 15.94
C LEU A 206 14.04 21.05 15.19
N LEU A 207 12.76 21.16 14.83
CA LEU A 207 12.19 22.35 14.21
C LEU A 207 12.23 23.57 15.15
N GLN A 208 11.94 23.36 16.45
CA GLN A 208 12.10 24.39 17.47
C GLN A 208 13.57 24.87 17.59
N ASN A 209 14.54 24.03 17.23
CA ASN A 209 15.96 24.37 17.16
C ASN A 209 16.38 24.96 15.79
N GLN A 210 15.43 25.44 14.98
CA GLN A 210 15.66 26.15 13.71
C GLN A 210 16.37 25.29 12.64
N LEU A 211 16.18 23.97 12.66
CA LEU A 211 16.60 23.14 11.52
C LEU A 211 15.71 23.40 10.31
N ASP A 212 16.32 23.51 9.13
CA ASP A 212 15.61 23.78 7.88
C ASP A 212 14.82 22.55 7.41
N VAL A 213 13.49 22.67 7.45
CA VAL A 213 12.52 21.65 7.00
C VAL A 213 12.57 21.41 5.49
N ASN A 214 13.15 22.32 4.72
CA ASN A 214 13.22 22.24 3.26
C ASN A 214 14.63 21.96 2.75
N LYS A 215 15.63 21.80 3.64
CA LYS A 215 17.01 21.52 3.20
C LYS A 215 17.00 20.25 2.35
N PRO A 216 17.36 20.29 1.06
CA PRO A 216 17.34 19.12 0.19
C PRO A 216 18.50 18.16 0.49
N SER A 217 18.32 16.91 0.07
CA SER A 217 19.31 15.83 0.03
C SER A 217 18.97 14.90 -1.13
N ASP A 218 19.81 13.89 -1.35
CA ASP A 218 19.54 12.85 -2.35
C ASP A 218 18.29 12.02 -2.05
N PHE A 219 17.77 12.07 -0.81
CA PHE A 219 16.52 11.43 -0.39
C PHE A 219 15.29 12.35 -0.52
N GLY A 220 15.42 13.53 -1.13
CA GLY A 220 14.34 14.52 -1.22
C GLY A 220 14.46 15.58 -0.11
N SER A 221 13.36 15.95 0.54
CA SER A 221 13.34 16.79 1.76
C SER A 221 12.93 15.96 2.99
N PRO A 222 13.11 16.43 4.24
CA PRO A 222 12.60 15.73 5.42
C PRO A 222 11.10 15.39 5.32
N LEU A 223 10.30 16.26 4.69
CA LEU A 223 8.89 15.98 4.43
C LEU A 223 8.71 14.78 3.48
N HIS A 224 9.53 14.68 2.43
CA HIS A 224 9.49 13.51 1.53
C HIS A 224 9.77 12.23 2.32
N CYS A 225 10.77 12.24 3.20
CA CYS A 225 11.08 11.10 4.05
C CYS A 225 9.96 10.74 5.04
N ALA A 226 9.31 11.75 5.64
CA ALA A 226 8.18 11.55 6.54
C ALA A 226 6.98 10.91 5.84
N LEU A 227 6.79 11.21 4.56
CA LEU A 227 5.70 10.68 3.74
C LEU A 227 6.00 9.29 3.20
N LEU A 228 7.26 9.00 2.88
CA LEU A 228 7.69 7.67 2.46
C LEU A 228 7.61 6.68 3.63
N GLN A 229 8.00 7.11 4.83
CA GLN A 229 8.20 6.28 6.02
C GLN A 229 9.05 5.03 5.71
N TYR A 230 9.46 4.30 6.74
CA TYR A 230 10.29 3.10 6.56
C TYR A 230 9.52 1.90 5.96
N THR A 231 8.33 2.11 5.38
CA THR A 231 7.58 1.07 4.67
C THR A 231 8.13 0.91 3.26
N ASN A 232 9.28 0.23 3.14
CA ASN A 232 9.94 -0.15 1.89
C ASN A 232 10.24 1.01 0.95
N VAL A 233 11.23 1.82 1.30
CA VAL A 233 11.97 2.49 0.24
C VAL A 233 12.80 1.42 -0.48
N ASP A 234 12.18 0.71 -1.43
CA ASP A 234 12.87 0.09 -2.55
C ASP A 234 13.56 1.22 -3.32
N MET A 235 14.74 1.61 -2.85
CA MET A 235 15.61 2.53 -3.58
C MET A 235 16.29 1.73 -4.68
N ASP A 236 15.55 1.41 -5.74
CA ASP A 236 16.11 0.76 -6.92
C ASP A 236 17.06 1.75 -7.63
N TYR A 237 18.34 1.73 -7.23
CA TYR A 237 19.35 2.72 -7.59
C TYR A 237 19.93 2.50 -9.00
N ASP A 238 19.57 1.40 -9.67
CA ASP A 238 20.06 1.06 -11.01
C ASP A 238 19.49 1.99 -12.12
N ASN A 239 18.63 2.93 -11.72
CA ASN A 239 18.10 4.00 -12.56
C ASN A 239 18.32 5.38 -11.90
N SER A 240 19.49 5.67 -11.32
CA SER A 240 19.78 7.01 -10.77
C SER A 240 19.62 8.15 -11.80
N ASP A 241 19.67 7.85 -13.10
CA ASP A 241 19.35 8.80 -14.18
C ASP A 241 17.84 8.96 -14.47
N LYS A 242 16.97 8.16 -13.84
CA LYS A 242 15.50 8.18 -14.06
C LYS A 242 14.66 8.24 -12.78
N LEU A 243 15.05 7.61 -11.67
CA LEU A 243 14.40 7.83 -10.36
C LEU A 243 14.85 9.14 -9.71
N GLY A 244 16.11 9.55 -9.94
CA GLY A 244 16.62 10.90 -9.62
C GLY A 244 15.97 12.02 -10.44
N VAL A 245 15.05 11.70 -11.36
CA VAL A 245 14.24 12.68 -12.10
C VAL A 245 12.79 12.71 -11.58
N ILE A 246 12.35 11.69 -10.84
CA ILE A 246 10.95 11.57 -10.38
C ILE A 246 10.76 12.09 -8.95
N LEU A 247 11.78 12.05 -8.09
CA LEU A 247 11.70 12.59 -6.71
C LEU A 247 12.57 13.84 -6.48
N THR A 248 13.39 14.22 -7.45
CA THR A 248 14.06 15.51 -7.53
C THR A 248 13.68 16.16 -8.85
N ILE A 249 12.50 16.81 -8.91
CA ILE A 249 12.30 17.85 -9.93
C ILE A 249 13.25 18.99 -9.54
N PRO A 250 14.28 19.30 -10.35
CA PRO A 250 15.12 20.46 -10.09
C PRO A 250 14.23 21.69 -10.16
N TRP A 251 14.48 22.67 -9.30
CA TRP A 251 14.01 24.03 -9.51
C TRP A 251 14.73 24.64 -10.75
N VAL A 252 14.45 24.16 -11.97
CA VAL A 252 14.85 24.76 -13.24
C VAL A 252 13.83 24.43 -14.34
N ASN A 253 13.35 25.47 -15.02
CA ASN A 253 12.49 25.44 -16.21
C ASN A 253 12.99 24.47 -17.31
N ASN A 254 12.23 23.44 -17.68
CA ASN A 254 11.78 23.18 -19.07
C ASN A 254 11.03 21.85 -19.22
N GLU A 255 10.19 21.84 -20.26
CA GLU A 255 9.31 20.78 -20.73
C GLU A 255 10.06 19.51 -21.20
N GLU A 256 9.36 18.38 -21.08
CA GLU A 256 9.63 17.04 -21.65
C GLU A 256 10.47 16.05 -20.82
N SER A 257 9.79 15.13 -20.14
CA SER A 257 10.24 13.74 -19.99
C SER A 257 9.10 12.81 -19.54
N ARG A 258 8.98 11.64 -20.19
CA ARG A 258 7.98 10.59 -19.97
C ARG A 258 8.51 9.53 -18.99
N ILE A 259 7.62 8.99 -18.14
CA ILE A 259 7.91 8.00 -17.08
C ILE A 259 7.35 6.62 -17.46
N CYS A 260 8.11 5.54 -17.16
CA CYS A 260 7.70 4.13 -17.23
C CYS A 260 7.79 3.47 -15.83
N ASP A 261 6.94 2.46 -15.60
CA ASP A 261 6.69 1.75 -14.31
C ASP A 261 7.35 0.36 -14.25
N GLU A 262 7.78 -0.06 -13.03
CA GLU A 262 7.99 -1.40 -12.40
C GLU A 262 9.04 -1.20 -11.25
N SER A 263 8.98 -1.69 -9.99
CA SER A 263 8.78 -3.05 -9.41
C SER A 263 8.27 -3.00 -7.93
N GLU A 264 8.36 -4.12 -7.17
CA GLU A 264 7.46 -4.56 -6.06
C GLU A 264 8.13 -5.10 -4.76
N ASN A 265 7.45 -4.87 -3.62
CA ASN A 265 7.17 -5.75 -2.44
C ASN A 265 7.59 -5.21 -1.06
N ALA A 266 6.64 -5.01 -0.13
CA ALA A 266 6.57 -5.71 1.16
C ALA A 266 5.35 -5.32 2.02
N ARG A 267 5.00 -6.17 3.00
CA ARG A 267 4.01 -5.96 4.07
C ARG A 267 4.71 -6.08 5.42
N THR A 268 4.52 -5.10 6.33
CA THR A 268 4.08 -5.25 7.75
C THR A 268 4.20 -3.94 8.55
N SER A 269 3.37 -3.84 9.61
CA SER A 269 3.38 -2.93 10.77
C SER A 269 3.38 -1.42 10.48
N TYR A 270 2.18 -0.86 10.37
CA TYR A 270 1.92 0.56 10.17
C TYR A 270 1.18 1.15 11.39
N ASP A 271 1.56 2.36 11.84
CA ASP A 271 0.88 3.09 12.91
C ASP A 271 0.13 4.28 12.31
N ALA A 272 -1.20 4.19 12.33
CA ALA A 272 -2.11 5.12 11.65
C ALA A 272 -2.26 6.49 12.32
N THR A 273 -1.71 6.67 13.53
CA THR A 273 -1.97 7.84 14.37
C THR A 273 -1.04 9.04 14.11
N ILE A 274 0.13 8.84 13.49
CA ILE A 274 1.21 9.85 13.43
C ILE A 274 0.98 10.92 12.34
N VAL A 275 0.43 10.53 11.19
CA VAL A 275 0.24 11.43 10.05
C VAL A 275 -0.81 12.52 10.30
N PRO A 276 -1.98 12.24 10.92
CA PRO A 276 -2.93 13.28 11.32
C PRO A 276 -2.31 14.39 12.20
N GLU A 277 -1.52 14.02 13.22
CA GLU A 277 -0.94 15.00 14.16
C GLU A 277 0.09 15.93 13.51
N CYS A 278 0.90 15.42 12.56
CA CYS A 278 1.91 16.24 11.86
C CYS A 278 1.29 17.23 10.86
N LEU A 279 0.12 16.93 10.31
CA LEU A 279 -0.56 17.78 9.33
C LEU A 279 -1.39 18.89 9.99
N ASP A 280 -1.78 18.72 11.26
CA ASP A 280 -2.59 19.69 12.01
C ASP A 280 -1.76 20.86 12.58
N ILE A 281 -0.42 20.82 12.51
CA ILE A 281 0.49 21.86 13.05
C ILE A 281 0.54 23.15 12.18
N GLY A 282 -0.43 23.35 11.28
CA GLY A 282 -0.83 24.68 10.81
C GLY A 282 0.19 25.46 9.97
N TYR A 283 0.71 24.87 8.89
CA TYR A 283 1.36 25.65 7.83
C TYR A 283 0.31 26.38 6.99
N ASN A 284 0.12 27.68 7.23
CA ASN A 284 -0.83 28.54 6.50
C ASN A 284 -0.18 29.29 5.30
N GLY A 285 1.00 28.84 4.85
CA GLY A 285 1.69 29.44 3.70
C GLY A 285 1.24 28.84 2.37
N PRO A 286 1.44 29.53 1.23
CA PRO A 286 1.19 28.96 -0.09
C PRO A 286 2.11 27.74 -0.30
N ILE A 287 1.51 26.58 -0.56
CA ILE A 287 2.24 25.35 -0.84
C ILE A 287 2.62 25.33 -2.32
N SER A 288 3.84 24.89 -2.64
CA SER A 288 4.30 24.77 -4.02
C SER A 288 3.57 23.65 -4.76
N GLU A 289 3.38 23.79 -6.08
CA GLU A 289 2.81 22.74 -6.94
C GLU A 289 3.58 21.41 -6.80
N SER A 290 4.90 21.45 -6.62
CA SER A 290 5.71 20.25 -6.38
C SER A 290 5.31 19.50 -5.10
N THR A 291 4.95 20.22 -4.04
CA THR A 291 4.51 19.63 -2.77
C THR A 291 3.09 19.07 -2.90
N ILE A 292 2.22 19.72 -3.68
CA ILE A 292 0.90 19.19 -4.04
C ILE A 292 1.03 17.88 -4.82
N GLN A 293 1.93 17.82 -5.82
CA GLN A 293 2.21 16.60 -6.58
C GLN A 293 2.77 15.48 -5.69
N LEU A 294 3.64 15.82 -4.72
CA LEU A 294 4.15 14.86 -3.75
C LEU A 294 3.02 14.33 -2.86
N LEU A 295 2.17 15.19 -2.30
CA LEU A 295 1.02 14.80 -1.49
C LEU A 295 0.08 13.88 -2.27
N ARG A 296 -0.21 14.20 -3.54
CA ARG A 296 -0.99 13.33 -4.43
C ARG A 296 -0.34 11.96 -4.57
N ARG A 297 0.98 11.91 -4.79
CA ARG A 297 1.71 10.64 -4.89
C ARG A 297 1.72 9.88 -3.57
N THR A 298 1.82 10.55 -2.44
CA THR A 298 1.73 9.91 -1.12
C THR A 298 0.34 9.36 -0.85
N ILE A 299 -0.74 10.09 -1.19
CA ILE A 299 -2.11 9.58 -1.11
C ILE A 299 -2.25 8.32 -1.97
N GLU A 300 -1.68 8.31 -3.19
CA GLU A 300 -1.67 7.11 -4.04
C GLU A 300 -0.96 5.92 -3.38
N ILE A 301 0.17 6.16 -2.69
CA ILE A 301 0.93 5.11 -1.99
C ILE A 301 0.17 4.63 -0.75
N GLN A 302 -0.35 5.53 0.08
CA GLN A 302 -1.06 5.19 1.30
C GLN A 302 -2.40 4.49 1.01
N ALA A 303 -3.06 4.84 -0.09
CA ALA A 303 -4.22 4.10 -0.60
C ALA A 303 -3.86 2.64 -0.92
N ARG A 304 -2.67 2.40 -1.48
CA ARG A 304 -2.19 1.04 -1.77
C ARG A 304 -1.83 0.26 -0.51
N LEU A 305 -1.31 0.94 0.52
CA LEU A 305 -0.96 0.33 1.80
C LEU A 305 -2.19 0.02 2.66
N GLY A 306 -3.35 0.61 2.35
CA GLY A 306 -4.61 0.35 3.03
C GLY A 306 -4.66 0.94 4.45
N SER A 307 -4.08 2.13 4.64
CA SER A 307 -4.18 2.89 5.89
C SER A 307 -5.26 3.96 5.81
N PRO A 308 -6.46 3.74 6.39
CA PRO A 308 -7.59 4.65 6.25
C PRO A 308 -7.37 6.02 6.88
N ASP A 309 -6.87 6.04 8.12
CA ASP A 309 -6.73 7.27 8.91
C ASP A 309 -5.67 8.20 8.32
N THR A 310 -4.59 7.62 7.78
CA THR A 310 -3.54 8.34 7.07
C THR A 310 -4.05 8.92 5.76
N LEU A 311 -4.81 8.12 5.01
CA LEU A 311 -5.42 8.58 3.77
C LEU A 311 -6.35 9.77 4.06
N LEU A 312 -7.20 9.64 5.08
CA LEU A 312 -8.07 10.69 5.60
C LEU A 312 -7.29 11.95 5.95
N ALA A 313 -6.22 11.84 6.73
CA ALA A 313 -5.41 12.98 7.12
C ALA A 313 -4.68 13.65 5.94
N LEU A 314 -4.11 12.87 5.03
CA LEU A 314 -3.43 13.39 3.84
C LEU A 314 -4.39 14.05 2.88
N VAL A 315 -5.57 13.45 2.70
CA VAL A 315 -6.64 14.06 1.91
C VAL A 315 -7.11 15.34 2.60
N ASP A 316 -7.30 15.36 3.94
CA ASP A 316 -7.73 16.54 4.74
C ASP A 316 -6.78 17.70 4.56
N TYR A 317 -5.50 17.41 4.67
CA TYR A 317 -4.46 18.37 4.37
C TYR A 317 -4.46 18.81 2.91
N LEU A 318 -4.59 17.87 1.96
CA LEU A 318 -4.54 18.20 0.54
C LEU A 318 -5.69 19.11 0.14
N GLY A 319 -6.93 18.88 0.58
CA GLY A 319 -8.03 19.79 0.22
C GLY A 319 -8.11 21.07 1.05
N LYS A 320 -7.40 21.18 2.18
CA LYS A 320 -7.11 22.49 2.81
C LYS A 320 -6.19 23.35 1.92
N VAL A 321 -5.36 22.72 1.10
CA VAL A 321 -4.28 23.37 0.32
C VAL A 321 -4.65 23.50 -1.16
N GLU A 322 -5.33 22.51 -1.72
CA GLU A 322 -5.66 22.37 -3.13
C GLU A 322 -7.03 22.99 -3.40
N THR A 323 -7.08 23.96 -4.32
CA THR A 323 -8.29 24.77 -4.55
C THR A 323 -9.31 24.09 -5.48
N SER A 324 -8.98 22.94 -6.08
CA SER A 324 -9.85 22.25 -7.04
C SER A 324 -10.26 20.85 -6.54
N PRO A 325 -11.50 20.68 -6.03
CA PRO A 325 -12.07 19.38 -5.68
C PRO A 325 -12.01 18.35 -6.81
N GLN A 326 -11.96 18.81 -8.06
CA GLN A 326 -11.92 17.95 -9.25
C GLN A 326 -10.56 17.26 -9.44
N GLU A 327 -9.46 17.92 -9.10
CA GLU A 327 -8.12 17.35 -9.23
C GLU A 327 -7.82 16.36 -8.10
N LEU A 328 -8.31 16.64 -6.89
CA LEU A 328 -8.32 15.70 -5.77
C LEU A 328 -9.12 14.43 -6.10
N ALA A 329 -10.34 14.58 -6.64
CA ALA A 329 -11.14 13.44 -7.10
C ALA A 329 -10.42 12.63 -8.18
N SER A 330 -9.72 13.29 -9.12
CA SER A 330 -8.89 12.64 -10.12
C SER A 330 -7.74 11.82 -9.52
N ALA A 331 -7.05 12.38 -8.52
CA ALA A 331 -5.97 11.70 -7.81
C ALA A 331 -6.49 10.45 -7.08
N LEU A 332 -7.63 10.56 -6.38
CA LEU A 332 -8.27 9.44 -5.71
C LEU A 332 -8.72 8.35 -6.70
N VAL A 333 -9.37 8.70 -7.81
CA VAL A 333 -9.75 7.74 -8.86
C VAL A 333 -8.53 7.03 -9.43
N ARG A 334 -7.42 7.74 -9.68
CA ARG A 334 -6.18 7.12 -10.18
C ARG A 334 -5.47 6.25 -9.13
N ALA A 335 -5.63 6.55 -7.85
CA ALA A 335 -5.13 5.72 -6.76
C ALA A 335 -5.88 4.38 -6.72
N VAL A 336 -7.23 4.45 -6.78
CA VAL A 336 -8.11 3.27 -6.80
C VAL A 336 -7.91 2.43 -8.06
N ASP A 337 -7.85 3.05 -9.24
CA ASP A 337 -7.65 2.37 -10.51
C ASP A 337 -6.36 1.54 -10.53
N ARG A 338 -5.24 2.14 -10.10
CA ARG A 338 -3.95 1.44 -10.00
C ARG A 338 -3.90 0.39 -8.90
N TYR A 339 -4.79 0.48 -7.93
CA TYR A 339 -4.96 -0.53 -6.90
C TYR A 339 -5.78 -1.74 -7.40
N MET A 340 -6.70 -1.51 -8.35
CA MET A 340 -7.59 -2.53 -8.92
C MET A 340 -7.01 -3.26 -10.15
N ASP A 341 -6.04 -2.69 -10.87
CA ASP A 341 -5.41 -3.29 -12.06
C ASP A 341 -4.48 -4.49 -11.75
N ARG A 342 -4.45 -4.95 -10.50
CA ARG A 342 -3.66 -6.11 -10.07
C ARG A 342 -4.54 -7.37 -10.03
N ASP A 343 -4.12 -8.39 -10.77
CA ASP A 343 -4.78 -9.69 -10.97
C ASP A 343 -4.71 -10.62 -9.73
N TRP A 344 -4.93 -10.06 -8.54
CA TRP A 344 -4.86 -10.77 -7.26
C TRP A 344 -6.28 -11.22 -6.94
N GLY A 345 -6.45 -12.52 -6.65
CA GLY A 345 -7.73 -13.03 -6.13
C GLY A 345 -8.21 -12.15 -4.97
N LEU A 346 -9.38 -11.51 -5.16
CA LEU A 346 -9.89 -10.45 -4.30
C LEU A 346 -9.97 -10.89 -2.83
N ASN A 347 -9.30 -10.14 -1.96
CA ASN A 347 -9.41 -10.23 -0.50
C ASN A 347 -10.06 -8.94 0.07
N ASP A 348 -10.59 -9.05 1.29
CA ASP A 348 -11.22 -8.01 2.13
C ASP A 348 -10.57 -6.60 2.12
N PRO A 349 -9.23 -6.43 2.07
CA PRO A 349 -8.60 -5.10 2.12
C PRO A 349 -8.99 -4.16 0.98
N GLN A 350 -9.39 -4.69 -0.17
CA GLN A 350 -9.71 -3.87 -1.35
C GLN A 350 -11.06 -3.18 -1.24
N VAL A 351 -12.02 -3.85 -0.59
CA VAL A 351 -13.34 -3.29 -0.28
C VAL A 351 -13.18 -2.21 0.79
N SER A 352 -12.38 -2.48 1.82
CA SER A 352 -12.09 -1.51 2.88
C SER A 352 -11.46 -0.21 2.35
N ALA A 353 -10.52 -0.28 1.41
CA ALA A 353 -9.92 0.92 0.81
C ALA A 353 -10.92 1.76 0.00
N ILE A 354 -11.81 1.11 -0.78
CA ILE A 354 -12.84 1.80 -1.57
C ILE A 354 -13.91 2.41 -0.65
N LEU A 355 -14.37 1.66 0.36
CA LEU A 355 -15.32 2.14 1.36
C LEU A 355 -14.73 3.28 2.19
N THR A 356 -13.46 3.17 2.59
CA THR A 356 -12.74 4.27 3.24
C THR A 356 -12.79 5.51 2.36
N ILE A 357 -12.43 5.41 1.07
CA ILE A 357 -12.44 6.54 0.15
C ILE A 357 -13.84 7.13 0.01
N LEU A 358 -14.90 6.31 0.01
CA LEU A 358 -16.28 6.77 0.04
C LEU A 358 -16.60 7.52 1.34
N ASP A 359 -16.19 7.00 2.49
CA ASP A 359 -16.35 7.65 3.79
C ASP A 359 -15.60 8.99 3.82
N ILE A 360 -14.41 9.10 3.19
CA ILE A 360 -13.69 10.37 3.02
C ILE A 360 -14.52 11.35 2.18
N LEU A 361 -15.02 10.88 1.03
CA LEU A 361 -15.79 11.72 0.10
C LEU A 361 -17.10 12.21 0.72
N GLU A 362 -17.74 11.39 1.56
CA GLU A 362 -18.95 11.73 2.31
C GLU A 362 -18.66 12.70 3.47
N ALA A 363 -17.63 12.42 4.28
CA ALA A 363 -17.25 13.24 5.44
C ALA A 363 -16.89 14.68 5.08
N TRP A 364 -16.46 14.91 3.84
CA TRP A 364 -16.03 16.20 3.37
C TRP A 364 -17.12 17.13 2.86
N GLU A 365 -18.38 16.69 2.85
CA GLU A 365 -19.46 17.39 2.14
C GLU A 365 -19.06 17.77 0.69
N ILE A 366 -18.10 17.04 0.07
CA ILE A 366 -17.84 17.15 -1.37
C ILE A 366 -18.96 16.34 -2.06
N LEU A 367 -20.19 16.80 -1.87
CA LEU A 367 -21.41 16.43 -2.59
C LEU A 367 -21.34 16.79 -4.08
N SER A 368 -20.15 17.14 -4.59
CA SER A 368 -19.89 17.56 -5.97
C SER A 368 -18.88 16.68 -6.70
N VAL A 369 -18.41 15.57 -6.10
CA VAL A 369 -17.68 14.56 -6.88
C VAL A 369 -18.68 13.92 -7.84
N ASP A 370 -18.70 14.43 -9.08
CA ASP A 370 -19.42 13.83 -10.18
C ASP A 370 -18.93 12.38 -10.33
N PRO A 371 -19.75 11.35 -10.03
CA PRO A 371 -19.35 9.96 -10.22
C PRO A 371 -19.04 9.66 -11.68
N GLY A 372 -19.39 10.58 -12.59
CA GLY A 372 -18.99 10.57 -13.98
C GLY A 372 -17.52 10.91 -14.22
N TYR A 373 -16.76 11.44 -13.26
CA TYR A 373 -15.35 11.75 -13.46
C TYR A 373 -14.56 10.49 -13.85
N ALA A 374 -13.86 10.56 -14.98
CA ALA A 374 -13.23 9.40 -15.59
C ALA A 374 -11.71 9.54 -15.65
N ASN A 375 -10.99 8.44 -15.44
CA ASN A 375 -9.55 8.34 -15.63
C ASN A 375 -9.17 8.50 -17.12
N LYS A 376 -7.86 8.38 -17.42
CA LYS A 376 -7.34 8.46 -18.79
C LYS A 376 -7.92 7.39 -19.73
N GLU A 377 -8.44 6.28 -19.22
CA GLU A 377 -9.07 5.21 -20.00
C GLU A 377 -10.59 5.40 -20.15
N GLY A 378 -11.15 6.45 -19.57
CA GLY A 378 -12.59 6.70 -19.57
C GLY A 378 -13.36 5.91 -18.50
N GLN A 379 -12.67 5.22 -17.58
CA GLN A 379 -13.30 4.54 -16.44
C GLN A 379 -13.57 5.53 -15.32
N ASN A 380 -14.80 5.53 -14.82
CA ASN A 380 -15.20 6.30 -13.64
C ASN A 380 -15.43 5.39 -12.43
N LEU A 381 -15.80 5.97 -11.28
CA LEU A 381 -16.02 5.22 -10.04
C LEU A 381 -17.05 4.09 -10.18
N ILE A 382 -18.08 4.28 -11.02
CA ILE A 382 -19.09 3.26 -11.29
C ILE A 382 -18.50 2.07 -12.07
N HIS A 383 -17.52 2.30 -12.96
CA HIS A 383 -16.82 1.20 -13.64
C HIS A 383 -16.00 0.37 -12.65
N VAL A 384 -15.33 1.04 -11.71
CA VAL A 384 -14.52 0.39 -10.68
C VAL A 384 -15.42 -0.39 -9.72
N ALA A 385 -16.49 0.23 -9.22
CA ALA A 385 -17.46 -0.43 -8.34
C ALA A 385 -18.15 -1.61 -9.03
N ALA A 386 -18.45 -1.51 -10.32
CA ALA A 386 -19.03 -2.61 -11.11
C ALA A 386 -18.09 -3.83 -11.21
N TRP A 387 -16.76 -3.63 -11.19
CA TRP A 387 -15.77 -4.70 -11.16
C TRP A 387 -15.68 -5.36 -9.76
N ASN A 388 -15.95 -4.61 -8.69
CA ASN A 388 -15.85 -5.10 -7.33
C ASN A 388 -16.81 -6.28 -7.06
N LYS A 389 -16.42 -7.21 -6.19
CA LYS A 389 -17.26 -8.34 -5.77
C LYS A 389 -18.39 -7.90 -4.83
N ASP A 390 -18.17 -6.86 -4.05
CA ASP A 390 -19.15 -6.33 -3.11
C ASP A 390 -20.10 -5.34 -3.79
N SER A 391 -21.39 -5.69 -3.83
CA SER A 391 -22.43 -4.84 -4.40
C SER A 391 -22.83 -3.69 -3.49
N SER A 392 -22.45 -3.71 -2.22
CA SER A 392 -22.75 -2.64 -1.26
C SER A 392 -22.20 -1.30 -1.75
N VAL A 393 -20.97 -1.28 -2.27
CA VAL A 393 -20.31 -0.10 -2.83
C VAL A 393 -21.15 0.54 -3.93
N LEU A 394 -21.59 -0.28 -4.89
CA LEU A 394 -22.36 0.18 -6.03
C LEU A 394 -23.77 0.64 -5.64
N GLN A 395 -24.37 -0.05 -4.67
CA GLN A 395 -25.65 0.33 -4.09
C GLN A 395 -25.55 1.69 -3.38
N THR A 396 -24.52 1.89 -2.55
CA THR A 396 -24.24 3.20 -1.91
C THR A 396 -24.06 4.30 -2.96
N PHE A 397 -23.36 4.03 -4.06
CA PHE A 397 -23.24 5.02 -5.14
C PHE A 397 -24.60 5.45 -5.71
N PHE A 398 -25.52 4.50 -5.96
CA PHE A 398 -26.85 4.80 -6.48
C PHE A 398 -27.79 5.44 -5.46
N GLU A 399 -27.65 5.11 -4.18
CA GLU A 399 -28.44 5.71 -3.11
C GLU A 399 -27.98 7.15 -2.79
N THR A 400 -26.68 7.42 -2.92
CA THR A 400 -26.08 8.69 -2.49
C THR A 400 -25.90 9.69 -3.63
N TYR A 401 -25.72 9.26 -4.90
CA TYR A 401 -25.34 10.15 -6.01
C TYR A 401 -26.20 9.97 -7.27
N ASP A 402 -26.41 11.06 -8.03
CA ASP A 402 -26.95 10.97 -9.40
C ASP A 402 -25.90 10.39 -10.35
N CYS A 403 -25.98 9.08 -10.57
CA CYS A 403 -25.05 8.34 -11.42
C CYS A 403 -25.41 8.39 -12.92
N THR A 404 -26.42 9.16 -13.34
CA THR A 404 -26.94 9.14 -14.71
C THR A 404 -25.87 9.51 -15.75
N SER A 405 -25.05 10.52 -15.45
CA SER A 405 -23.92 10.95 -16.30
C SER A 405 -22.84 9.86 -16.38
N ALA A 406 -22.57 9.20 -15.24
CA ALA A 406 -21.53 8.20 -15.07
C ALA A 406 -21.84 6.89 -15.80
N LEU A 407 -23.09 6.41 -15.70
CA LEU A 407 -23.56 5.20 -16.36
C LEU A 407 -23.50 5.32 -17.89
N ARG A 408 -23.65 6.51 -18.44
CA ARG A 408 -23.59 6.74 -19.89
C ARG A 408 -22.15 6.80 -20.44
N LYS A 409 -21.13 6.87 -19.58
CA LYS A 409 -19.75 6.89 -20.05
C LYS A 409 -19.33 5.51 -20.55
N ILE A 410 -18.65 5.52 -21.68
CA ILE A 410 -18.03 4.36 -22.30
C ILE A 410 -16.53 4.59 -22.24
N THR A 411 -15.79 3.59 -21.78
CA THR A 411 -14.32 3.62 -21.77
C THR A 411 -13.76 3.71 -23.19
N LYS A 412 -12.47 4.02 -23.32
CA LYS A 412 -11.75 3.97 -24.61
C LYS A 412 -11.81 2.59 -25.26
N SER A 413 -11.94 1.53 -24.46
CA SER A 413 -12.11 0.14 -24.91
C SER A 413 -13.54 -0.22 -25.31
N GLY A 414 -14.47 0.75 -25.31
CA GLY A 414 -15.86 0.52 -25.69
C GLY A 414 -16.70 -0.17 -24.60
N CYS A 415 -16.21 -0.25 -23.36
CA CYS A 415 -16.87 -0.94 -22.26
C CYS A 415 -17.63 0.07 -21.39
N CYS A 416 -18.83 -0.30 -20.93
CA CYS A 416 -19.55 0.44 -19.91
C CYS A 416 -19.47 -0.30 -18.57
N ALA A 417 -19.93 0.31 -17.46
CA ALA A 417 -19.91 -0.32 -16.14
C ALA A 417 -20.60 -1.71 -16.14
N LEU A 418 -21.74 -1.85 -16.83
CA LEU A 418 -22.42 -3.14 -16.98
C LEU A 418 -21.56 -4.18 -17.72
N THR A 419 -20.77 -3.77 -18.71
CA THR A 419 -19.81 -4.66 -19.38
C THR A 419 -18.75 -5.19 -18.40
N TYR A 420 -18.24 -4.35 -17.50
CA TYR A 420 -17.28 -4.76 -16.46
C TYR A 420 -17.90 -5.76 -15.47
N ALA A 421 -19.13 -5.50 -15.00
CA ALA A 421 -19.82 -6.41 -14.09
C ALA A 421 -20.07 -7.79 -14.74
N VAL A 422 -20.51 -7.81 -16.00
CA VAL A 422 -20.75 -9.05 -16.77
C VAL A 422 -19.46 -9.82 -17.02
N ARG A 423 -18.38 -9.16 -17.46
CA ARG A 423 -17.09 -9.82 -17.72
C ARG A 423 -16.49 -10.46 -16.48
N ASN A 424 -16.76 -9.89 -15.30
CA ASN A 424 -16.23 -10.35 -14.02
C ASN A 424 -17.22 -11.21 -13.21
N LEU A 425 -18.33 -11.64 -13.84
CA LEU A 425 -19.33 -12.52 -13.24
C LEU A 425 -19.90 -11.99 -11.91
N ARG A 426 -20.26 -10.71 -11.89
CA ARG A 426 -20.77 -10.00 -10.70
C ARG A 426 -22.30 -9.93 -10.73
N ASP A 427 -22.98 -11.04 -10.46
CA ASP A 427 -24.45 -11.14 -10.58
C ASP A 427 -25.20 -10.01 -9.86
N SER A 428 -24.83 -9.70 -8.61
CA SER A 428 -25.48 -8.63 -7.84
C SER A 428 -25.29 -7.25 -8.46
N ASN A 429 -24.09 -6.97 -8.98
CA ASN A 429 -23.81 -5.70 -9.67
C ASN A 429 -24.52 -5.63 -11.01
N VAL A 430 -24.60 -6.74 -11.75
CA VAL A 430 -25.37 -6.83 -12.98
C VAL A 430 -26.84 -6.51 -12.69
N GLU A 431 -27.42 -7.09 -11.64
CA GLU A 431 -28.81 -6.82 -11.27
C GLU A 431 -29.05 -5.34 -10.93
N LEU A 432 -28.15 -4.71 -10.16
CA LEU A 432 -28.23 -3.29 -9.82
C LEU A 432 -28.07 -2.42 -11.08
N LEU A 433 -27.04 -2.64 -11.89
CA LEU A 433 -26.76 -1.86 -13.08
C LEU A 433 -27.89 -1.98 -14.11
N VAL A 434 -28.44 -3.16 -14.30
CA VAL A 434 -29.53 -3.39 -15.26
C VAL A 434 -30.80 -2.63 -14.89
N LYS A 435 -31.07 -2.42 -13.58
CA LYS A 435 -32.19 -1.59 -13.11
C LYS A 435 -31.98 -0.11 -13.47
N GLU A 436 -30.75 0.37 -13.37
CA GLU A 436 -30.40 1.77 -13.59
C GLU A 436 -30.13 2.12 -15.08
N TYR A 437 -29.76 1.13 -15.91
CA TYR A 437 -29.51 1.35 -17.36
C TYR A 437 -30.81 1.42 -18.18
N GLU A 438 -31.65 2.45 -18.00
CA GLU A 438 -32.91 2.56 -18.76
C GLU A 438 -32.74 2.92 -20.26
N ALA A 439 -31.55 3.35 -20.69
CA ALA A 439 -31.33 3.88 -22.05
C ALA A 439 -29.93 3.56 -22.62
N ALA A 440 -29.45 2.32 -22.47
CA ALA A 440 -28.22 1.89 -23.14
C ALA A 440 -28.42 1.85 -24.67
N ASP A 441 -27.41 2.27 -25.43
CA ASP A 441 -27.41 2.14 -26.89
C ASP A 441 -27.38 0.66 -27.32
N VAL A 442 -28.00 0.36 -28.46
CA VAL A 442 -28.14 -1.00 -29.02
C VAL A 442 -26.78 -1.69 -29.17
N ARG A 443 -25.72 -0.94 -29.52
CA ARG A 443 -24.37 -1.48 -29.67
C ARG A 443 -23.77 -1.92 -28.34
N THR A 444 -23.99 -1.15 -27.28
CA THR A 444 -23.53 -1.50 -25.93
C THR A 444 -24.21 -2.77 -25.44
N ILE A 445 -25.53 -2.88 -25.65
CA ILE A 445 -26.30 -4.08 -25.27
C ILE A 445 -25.79 -5.30 -26.02
N ARG A 446 -25.55 -5.20 -27.33
CA ARG A 446 -24.97 -6.29 -28.13
C ARG A 446 -23.63 -6.76 -27.55
N LEU A 447 -22.74 -5.83 -27.18
CA LEU A 447 -21.44 -6.17 -26.59
C LEU A 447 -21.61 -6.88 -25.23
N ILE A 448 -22.52 -6.43 -24.39
CA ILE A 448 -22.78 -7.06 -23.08
C ILE A 448 -23.30 -8.49 -23.28
N VAL A 449 -24.24 -8.70 -24.21
CA VAL A 449 -24.80 -10.02 -24.55
C VAL A 449 -23.73 -10.97 -25.09
N GLN A 450 -22.86 -10.47 -25.98
CA GLN A 450 -21.74 -11.26 -26.50
C GLN A 450 -20.77 -11.67 -25.39
N ASN A 451 -20.42 -10.77 -24.47
CA ASN A 451 -19.56 -11.11 -23.34
C ASN A 451 -20.24 -12.14 -22.41
N ALA A 452 -21.52 -11.98 -22.08
CA ALA A 452 -22.25 -12.93 -21.25
C ALA A 452 -22.32 -14.34 -21.88
N LEU A 453 -22.60 -14.42 -23.18
CA LEU A 453 -22.61 -15.68 -23.93
C LEU A 453 -21.22 -16.33 -23.97
N GLN A 454 -20.16 -15.53 -24.15
CA GLN A 454 -18.79 -16.02 -24.17
C GLN A 454 -18.37 -16.64 -22.82
N GLN A 455 -18.83 -16.07 -21.71
CA GLN A 455 -18.53 -16.58 -20.36
C GLN A 455 -19.37 -17.79 -19.95
N LYS A 456 -20.42 -18.15 -20.71
CA LYS A 456 -21.35 -19.27 -20.41
C LYS A 456 -22.02 -19.18 -19.03
N GLU A 457 -22.26 -17.97 -18.53
CA GLU A 457 -22.91 -17.76 -17.23
C GLU A 457 -24.43 -17.63 -17.39
N ASP A 458 -25.15 -18.71 -17.11
CA ASP A 458 -26.60 -18.80 -17.26
C ASP A 458 -27.35 -17.77 -16.40
N ARG A 459 -26.83 -17.44 -15.21
CA ARG A 459 -27.47 -16.50 -14.28
C ARG A 459 -27.43 -15.06 -14.78
N VAL A 460 -26.30 -14.62 -15.34
CA VAL A 460 -26.18 -13.28 -15.95
C VAL A 460 -27.12 -13.16 -17.16
N LEU A 461 -27.21 -14.22 -17.96
CA LEU A 461 -28.14 -14.28 -19.09
C LEU A 461 -29.61 -14.26 -18.63
N GLU A 462 -29.95 -14.92 -17.53
CA GLU A 462 -31.30 -14.89 -16.95
C GLU A 462 -31.67 -13.49 -16.45
N ILE A 463 -30.77 -12.83 -15.71
CA ILE A 463 -30.95 -11.44 -15.25
C ILE A 463 -31.16 -10.52 -16.47
N MET A 464 -30.33 -10.65 -17.50
CA MET A 464 -30.48 -9.84 -18.71
C MET A 464 -31.78 -10.15 -19.45
N ARG A 465 -32.21 -11.42 -19.59
CA ARG A 465 -33.46 -11.79 -20.27
C ARG A 465 -34.69 -11.18 -19.64
N THR A 466 -34.70 -11.07 -18.31
CA THR A 466 -35.82 -10.45 -17.58
C THR A 466 -35.80 -8.93 -17.61
N SER A 467 -34.69 -8.33 -18.07
CA SER A 467 -34.54 -6.88 -18.14
C SER A 467 -35.31 -6.24 -19.28
N LYS A 468 -35.81 -5.03 -19.01
CA LYS A 468 -36.40 -4.16 -20.04
C LYS A 468 -35.38 -3.81 -21.13
N VAL A 469 -34.13 -3.57 -20.76
CA VAL A 469 -33.00 -3.25 -21.64
C VAL A 469 -32.83 -4.28 -22.75
N PHE A 470 -32.81 -5.55 -22.37
CA PHE A 470 -32.67 -6.65 -23.34
C PHE A 470 -33.93 -6.83 -24.19
N SER A 471 -35.10 -6.66 -23.59
CA SER A 471 -36.38 -6.71 -24.32
C SER A 471 -36.48 -5.62 -25.39
N ASP A 472 -36.01 -4.41 -25.08
CA ASP A 472 -35.99 -3.29 -26.00
C ASP A 472 -34.94 -3.49 -27.11
N TYR A 473 -33.77 -4.07 -26.78
CA TYR A 473 -32.77 -4.51 -27.76
C TYR A 473 -33.33 -5.54 -28.75
N LEU A 474 -33.99 -6.59 -28.27
CA LEU A 474 -34.59 -7.61 -29.13
C LEU A 474 -35.66 -7.00 -30.06
N ARG A 475 -36.46 -6.05 -29.56
CA ARG A 475 -37.43 -5.33 -30.40
C ARG A 475 -36.76 -4.45 -31.46
N ALA A 476 -35.67 -3.78 -31.12
CA ALA A 476 -34.88 -2.97 -32.07
C ALA A 476 -34.19 -3.83 -33.14
N GLU A 477 -33.71 -5.02 -32.76
CA GLU A 477 -33.12 -5.98 -33.69
C GLU A 477 -34.18 -6.57 -34.64
N GLN A 478 -35.37 -6.90 -34.12
CA GLN A 478 -36.49 -7.42 -34.90
C GLN A 478 -37.14 -6.37 -35.82
N SER A 479 -37.10 -5.08 -35.46
CA SER A 479 -37.64 -4.00 -36.30
C SER A 479 -36.78 -3.69 -37.53
N GLY A 480 -35.61 -4.31 -37.67
CA GLY A 480 -34.72 -4.16 -38.83
C GLY A 480 -34.14 -2.75 -38.99
N GLN A 481 -34.23 -1.90 -37.96
CA GLN A 481 -33.72 -0.52 -38.02
C GLN A 481 -32.19 -0.43 -38.08
N GLU A 482 -31.46 -1.51 -37.81
CA GLU A 482 -30.02 -1.62 -38.06
C GLU A 482 -29.70 -2.88 -38.87
N SER A 483 -29.58 -2.75 -40.20
CA SER A 483 -29.18 -3.82 -41.11
C SER A 483 -27.68 -4.13 -40.99
N LEU A 484 -27.25 -4.68 -39.86
CA LEU A 484 -25.88 -5.15 -39.60
C LEU A 484 -25.93 -6.56 -38.98
N ILE A 485 -26.37 -7.56 -39.74
CA ILE A 485 -26.46 -8.95 -39.24
C ILE A 485 -26.07 -9.97 -40.31
N GLN A 486 -24.86 -10.51 -40.19
CA GLN A 486 -24.56 -11.91 -40.51
C GLN A 486 -24.12 -12.69 -39.25
N GLY A 487 -23.98 -12.04 -38.07
CA GLY A 487 -23.49 -12.66 -36.83
C GLY A 487 -24.49 -12.85 -35.68
N SER A 488 -25.74 -12.33 -35.77
CA SER A 488 -26.73 -12.48 -34.68
C SER A 488 -27.54 -13.79 -34.72
N ILE A 489 -27.56 -14.49 -35.86
CA ILE A 489 -28.32 -15.76 -35.99
C ILE A 489 -27.77 -16.82 -35.01
N ASP A 490 -26.47 -16.78 -34.72
CA ASP A 490 -25.83 -17.68 -33.76
C ASP A 490 -26.17 -17.34 -32.29
N CYS A 491 -26.46 -16.07 -31.96
CA CYS A 491 -26.85 -15.67 -30.61
C CYS A 491 -28.28 -16.14 -30.26
N VAL A 492 -29.21 -16.04 -31.21
CA VAL A 492 -30.59 -16.55 -31.04
C VAL A 492 -30.60 -18.08 -31.00
N GLY A 493 -29.75 -18.74 -31.79
CA GLY A 493 -29.55 -20.18 -31.76
C GLY A 493 -28.98 -20.68 -30.42
N ALA A 494 -27.95 -20.02 -29.88
CA ALA A 494 -27.36 -20.35 -28.58
C ALA A 494 -28.34 -20.14 -27.41
N MET A 495 -29.23 -19.15 -27.49
CA MET A 495 -30.23 -18.89 -26.45
C MET A 495 -31.35 -19.94 -26.40
N ASN A 496 -31.70 -20.57 -27.53
CA ASN A 496 -32.72 -21.62 -27.61
C ASN A 496 -32.21 -23.00 -27.12
N GLY A 497 -30.89 -23.19 -26.97
CA GLY A 497 -30.29 -24.42 -26.45
C GLY A 497 -30.34 -24.57 -24.93
N CYS A 498 -30.69 -23.51 -24.19
CA CYS A 498 -30.77 -23.51 -22.73
C CYS A 498 -32.20 -23.89 -22.31
N GLN A 499 -32.39 -25.09 -21.75
CA GLN A 499 -33.69 -25.68 -21.45
C GLN A 499 -34.41 -24.96 -20.30
N THR A 500 -35.15 -23.90 -20.61
CA THR A 500 -36.37 -23.52 -19.87
C THR A 500 -37.38 -22.96 -20.86
N THR A 501 -38.57 -23.56 -20.85
CA THR A 501 -39.61 -23.43 -21.86
C THR A 501 -40.29 -22.07 -21.76
N LEU A 502 -40.26 -21.27 -22.84
CA LEU A 502 -41.26 -20.23 -23.05
C LEU A 502 -41.88 -20.36 -24.45
N THR A 503 -43.16 -20.70 -24.47
CA THR A 503 -43.97 -20.88 -25.67
C THR A 503 -44.28 -19.53 -26.30
N CYS A 504 -43.40 -19.03 -27.18
CA CYS A 504 -43.74 -17.94 -28.08
C CYS A 504 -43.96 -18.51 -29.49
N ARG A 505 -45.23 -18.63 -29.90
CA ARG A 505 -45.63 -18.98 -31.27
C ARG A 505 -45.13 -17.88 -32.22
N VAL A 506 -44.02 -18.14 -32.90
CA VAL A 506 -43.68 -17.46 -34.15
C VAL A 506 -43.87 -18.49 -35.26
N THR A 507 -44.82 -18.24 -36.15
CA THR A 507 -45.15 -19.08 -37.30
C THR A 507 -43.97 -19.20 -38.26
N VAL A 508 -43.58 -20.44 -38.52
CA VAL A 508 -42.52 -20.90 -39.44
C VAL A 508 -42.73 -20.47 -40.91
N GLU A 509 -43.89 -19.90 -41.25
CA GLU A 509 -44.22 -19.49 -42.63
C GLU A 509 -43.49 -18.23 -43.14
N ALA A 510 -42.82 -17.45 -42.28
CA ALA A 510 -42.07 -16.27 -42.72
C ALA A 510 -40.64 -16.59 -43.23
N LEU A 511 -40.08 -17.77 -42.93
CA LEU A 511 -38.71 -18.15 -43.32
C LEU A 511 -38.64 -19.01 -44.59
N LEU A 512 -39.76 -19.53 -45.09
CA LEU A 512 -39.77 -20.40 -46.29
C LEU A 512 -39.97 -19.66 -47.63
N ASN A 513 -40.16 -18.34 -47.63
CA ASN A 513 -40.34 -17.56 -48.87
C ASN A 513 -39.05 -16.93 -49.45
N VAL A 514 -37.86 -17.23 -48.90
CA VAL A 514 -36.58 -16.70 -49.42
C VAL A 514 -35.70 -17.77 -50.09
N ALA A 515 -36.07 -19.06 -50.03
CA ALA A 515 -35.25 -20.15 -50.56
C ALA A 515 -35.90 -20.95 -51.72
N GLY A 516 -36.67 -20.28 -52.58
CA GLY A 516 -37.32 -20.92 -53.73
C GLY A 516 -37.00 -20.23 -55.06
N ASN A 517 -35.80 -20.45 -55.61
CA ASN A 517 -35.56 -20.41 -57.06
C ASN A 517 -34.13 -20.86 -57.42
N SER A 518 -33.97 -22.15 -57.70
CA SER A 518 -33.00 -22.63 -58.69
C SER A 518 -33.26 -24.11 -59.01
N GLN A 519 -33.98 -24.34 -60.12
CA GLN A 519 -34.01 -25.63 -60.81
C GLN A 519 -32.82 -25.75 -61.78
N SER A 520 -32.44 -27.01 -62.02
CA SER A 520 -31.57 -27.57 -63.07
C SER A 520 -30.06 -27.51 -62.81
N GLY A 521 -29.30 -28.61 -62.87
CA GLY A 521 -29.63 -30.01 -63.15
C GLY A 521 -28.40 -30.92 -62.96
N VAL A 522 -28.68 -32.18 -62.57
CA VAL A 522 -28.18 -33.42 -63.20
C VAL A 522 -26.65 -33.55 -63.30
N ASN A 523 -25.98 -34.41 -62.53
CA ASN A 523 -26.00 -35.87 -62.66
C ASN A 523 -25.50 -36.61 -61.39
N GLU A 524 -26.14 -37.75 -61.15
CA GLU A 524 -25.72 -39.03 -60.54
C GLU A 524 -24.20 -39.35 -60.70
N ASP A 525 -23.48 -40.10 -59.86
CA ASP A 525 -23.81 -41.27 -59.03
C ASP A 525 -22.57 -41.70 -58.18
N VAL A 526 -22.75 -42.71 -57.30
CA VAL A 526 -21.75 -43.59 -56.60
C VAL A 526 -21.25 -43.08 -55.21
N VAL A 527 -21.81 -43.48 -54.05
CA VAL A 527 -21.80 -44.78 -53.29
C VAL A 527 -20.59 -44.94 -52.32
N MET A 528 -20.92 -45.00 -51.01
CA MET A 528 -20.28 -45.66 -49.83
C MET A 528 -18.80 -45.35 -49.54
N GLU A 529 -18.27 -45.28 -48.32
CA GLU A 529 -18.49 -46.11 -47.13
C GLU A 529 -17.77 -45.47 -45.90
N ASP A 530 -18.07 -46.04 -44.74
CA ASP A 530 -17.70 -45.67 -43.37
C ASP A 530 -16.19 -45.60 -43.00
N ALA A 531 -15.98 -45.04 -41.80
CA ALA A 531 -15.03 -45.44 -40.75
C ALA A 531 -13.66 -44.74 -40.66
N ALA A 532 -13.56 -43.77 -39.74
CA ALA A 532 -12.82 -43.87 -38.47
C ALA A 532 -12.81 -42.51 -37.75
#